data_AF-A0A2E5MAC5-F1
#
_entry.id   AF-A0A2E5MAC5-F1
#
_cell.length_a   1.000
_cell.length_b   1.000
_cell.length_c   1.000
_cell.angle_alpha   90.00
_cell.angle_beta   90.00
_cell.angle_gamma   90.00
#
_symmetry.space_group_name_H-M   'P 1'
#
loop_
_entity.id
_entity.type
_entity.pdbx_description
1 polymer ?
#
loop_
_entity_poly.entity_id
_entity_poly.type
_entity_poly.pdbx_seq_one_letter_code
_entity_poly.pdbx_strand_id
1 'polypeptide(L)'
;MLIKFAIRDLALVAIGISLWLWLGPLAQEARFGDALGLLAGLGLVITAYLAHEWGHALGARMAGARIYAPHTLLHVSLFSFDTKANTMQQFALMSLGGFAVTAIAIWFAYGWLPDEPFAAKVARGGITLLASITVFVEVPLLLVGLATGRIPSVVAVFTPREDGSIA
;
A
#
# COMPACT_ATOMS: atom_id res chain seq x y z
N MET A 1 5.81 -16.81 -7.98
CA MET A 1 4.81 -16.25 -7.04
C MET A 1 4.56 -14.77 -7.28
N LEU A 2 5.59 -13.93 -7.33
CA LEU A 2 5.42 -12.47 -7.47
C LEU A 2 4.60 -12.01 -8.69
N ILE A 3 4.73 -12.67 -9.84
CA ILE A 3 3.93 -12.36 -11.05
C ILE A 3 2.42 -12.56 -10.77
N LYS A 4 2.03 -13.55 -9.97
CA LYS A 4 0.62 -13.78 -9.61
C LYS A 4 0.06 -12.63 -8.76
N PHE A 5 0.86 -12.11 -7.82
CA PHE A 5 0.51 -10.91 -7.04
C PHE A 5 0.43 -9.67 -7.94
N ALA A 6 1.39 -9.48 -8.85
CA ALA A 6 1.35 -8.37 -9.79
C ALA A 6 0.08 -8.38 -10.65
N ILE A 7 -0.31 -9.54 -11.18
CA ILE A 7 -1.56 -9.68 -11.96
C ILE A 7 -2.79 -9.38 -11.10
N ARG A 8 -2.86 -9.96 -9.89
CA ARG A 8 -3.97 -9.71 -8.94
C ARG A 8 -4.10 -8.22 -8.64
N ASP A 9 -3.00 -7.57 -8.32
CA ASP A 9 -3.00 -6.16 -7.88
C ASP A 9 -3.26 -5.22 -9.04
N LEU A 10 -2.73 -5.51 -10.23
CA LEU A 10 -3.09 -4.78 -11.45
C LEU A 10 -4.59 -4.89 -11.75
N ALA A 11 -5.18 -6.08 -11.57
CA ALA A 11 -6.63 -6.25 -11.73
C ALA A 11 -7.41 -5.45 -10.68
N LEU A 12 -6.98 -5.46 -9.41
CA LEU A 12 -7.63 -4.70 -8.33
C LEU A 12 -7.51 -3.18 -8.54
N VAL A 13 -6.36 -2.70 -8.99
CA VAL A 13 -6.15 -1.30 -9.36
C VAL A 13 -7.02 -0.93 -10.55
N ALA A 14 -7.08 -1.77 -11.59
CA ALA A 14 -7.94 -1.53 -12.75
C ALA A 14 -9.43 -1.47 -12.35
N ILE A 15 -9.87 -2.35 -11.43
CA ILE A 15 -11.22 -2.30 -10.86
C ILE A 15 -11.42 -1.02 -10.07
N GLY A 16 -10.50 -0.64 -9.18
CA GLY A 16 -10.60 0.57 -8.36
C GLY A 16 -10.71 1.85 -9.21
N ILE A 17 -9.88 1.97 -10.24
CA ILE A 17 -9.93 3.08 -11.21
C ILE A 17 -11.25 3.04 -12.00
N SER A 18 -11.70 1.85 -12.42
CA SER A 18 -12.99 1.73 -13.13
C SER A 18 -14.16 2.14 -12.23
N LEU A 19 -14.19 1.72 -10.96
CA LEU A 19 -15.22 2.15 -10.01
C LEU A 19 -15.24 3.67 -9.87
N TRP A 20 -14.08 4.31 -9.80
CA TRP A 20 -14.00 5.77 -9.79
C TRP A 20 -14.56 6.41 -11.06
N LEU A 21 -14.10 5.99 -12.23
CA LEU A 21 -14.46 6.59 -13.51
C LEU A 21 -15.94 6.39 -13.87
N TRP A 22 -16.53 5.24 -13.50
CA TRP A 22 -17.89 4.89 -13.88
C TRP A 22 -18.91 5.18 -12.78
N LEU A 23 -18.62 4.81 -11.53
CA LEU A 23 -19.57 5.01 -10.43
C LEU A 23 -19.49 6.42 -9.84
N GLY A 24 -18.34 7.11 -9.92
CA GLY A 24 -18.18 8.47 -9.43
C GLY A 24 -19.17 9.46 -10.05
N PRO A 25 -19.26 9.54 -11.40
CA PRO A 25 -20.27 10.37 -12.08
C PRO A 25 -21.70 9.88 -11.81
N LEU A 26 -21.95 8.58 -11.92
CA LEU A 26 -23.29 8.00 -11.72
C LEU A 26 -23.83 8.27 -10.31
N ALA A 27 -22.96 8.32 -9.30
CA ALA A 27 -23.31 8.60 -7.92
C ALA A 27 -23.93 9.99 -7.72
N GLN A 28 -23.69 10.95 -8.63
CA GLN A 28 -24.23 12.30 -8.51
C GLN A 28 -25.73 12.37 -8.85
N GLU A 29 -26.20 11.46 -9.71
CA GLU A 29 -27.55 11.51 -10.29
C GLU A 29 -28.45 10.38 -9.74
N ALA A 30 -27.86 9.30 -9.24
CA ALA A 30 -28.59 8.13 -8.80
C ALA A 30 -29.27 8.33 -7.44
N ARG A 31 -30.47 7.74 -7.27
CA ARG A 31 -31.19 7.67 -5.99
C ARG A 31 -30.37 7.01 -4.86
N PHE A 32 -29.47 6.10 -5.22
CA PHE A 32 -28.52 5.43 -4.30
C PHE A 32 -27.10 5.99 -4.44
N GLY A 33 -26.99 7.28 -4.74
CA GLY A 33 -25.74 7.96 -5.03
C GLY A 33 -24.65 7.76 -3.99
N ASP A 34 -24.98 7.86 -2.70
CA ASP A 34 -24.00 7.69 -1.63
C ASP A 34 -23.38 6.28 -1.59
N ALA A 35 -24.16 5.23 -1.88
CA ALA A 35 -23.64 3.87 -1.93
C ALA A 35 -22.67 3.68 -3.11
N LEU A 36 -23.01 4.24 -4.27
CA LEU A 36 -22.12 4.23 -5.44
C LEU A 36 -20.85 5.07 -5.19
N GLY A 37 -21.01 6.22 -4.54
CA GLY A 37 -19.91 7.09 -4.16
C GLY A 37 -18.97 6.44 -3.15
N LEU A 38 -19.51 5.69 -2.17
CA LEU A 38 -18.72 4.90 -1.24
C LEU A 38 -17.88 3.86 -1.98
N LEU A 39 -18.49 3.10 -2.90
CA LEU A 39 -17.77 2.08 -3.69
C LEU A 39 -16.68 2.71 -4.57
N ALA A 40 -16.98 3.82 -5.25
CA ALA A 40 -16.02 4.57 -6.05
C ALA A 40 -14.83 5.06 -5.20
N GLY A 41 -15.12 5.68 -4.06
CA GLY A 41 -14.10 6.18 -3.15
C GLY A 41 -13.23 5.07 -2.57
N LEU A 42 -13.83 3.96 -2.10
CA LEU A 42 -13.09 2.79 -1.60
C LEU A 42 -12.21 2.15 -2.68
N GLY A 43 -12.63 2.19 -3.95
CA GLY A 43 -11.80 1.76 -5.07
C GLY A 43 -10.47 2.50 -5.15
N LEU A 44 -10.47 3.82 -4.95
CA LEU A 44 -9.24 4.62 -4.87
C LEU A 44 -8.43 4.34 -3.60
N VAL A 45 -9.08 4.09 -2.45
CA VAL A 45 -8.39 3.73 -1.20
C VAL A 45 -7.61 2.43 -1.37
N ILE A 46 -8.24 1.40 -1.95
CA ILE A 46 -7.59 0.11 -2.24
C ILE A 46 -6.42 0.30 -3.22
N THR A 47 -6.61 1.15 -4.24
CA THR A 47 -5.56 1.48 -5.21
C THR A 47 -4.35 2.13 -4.53
N ALA A 48 -4.58 3.10 -3.64
CA ALA A 48 -3.51 3.76 -2.89
C ALA A 48 -2.78 2.80 -1.95
N TYR A 49 -3.52 1.92 -1.25
CA TYR A 49 -2.94 0.87 -0.41
C TYR A 49 -2.01 -0.06 -1.20
N LEU A 50 -2.49 -0.59 -2.33
CA LEU A 50 -1.68 -1.48 -3.17
C LEU A 50 -0.45 -0.76 -3.73
N ALA A 51 -0.61 0.48 -4.16
CA ALA A 51 0.51 1.28 -4.65
C ALA A 51 1.57 1.48 -3.56
N HIS A 52 1.17 1.74 -2.31
CA HIS A 52 2.07 1.87 -1.17
C HIS A 52 2.90 0.60 -0.93
N GLU A 53 2.25 -0.57 -0.87
CA GLU A 53 2.93 -1.85 -0.69
C GLU A 53 3.91 -2.15 -1.85
N TRP A 54 3.51 -1.85 -3.09
CA TRP A 54 4.39 -1.96 -4.25
C TRP A 54 5.55 -0.96 -4.23
N GLY A 55 5.34 0.23 -3.65
CA GLY A 55 6.38 1.21 -3.38
C GLY A 55 7.47 0.65 -2.47
N HIS A 56 7.09 -0.02 -1.40
CA HIS A 56 8.06 -0.72 -0.56
C HIS A 56 8.79 -1.84 -1.31
N ALA A 57 8.06 -2.66 -2.08
CA ALA A 57 8.66 -3.74 -2.84
C ALA A 57 9.65 -3.23 -3.90
N LEU A 58 9.37 -2.09 -4.54
CA LEU A 58 10.26 -1.43 -5.47
C LEU A 58 11.50 -0.89 -4.76
N GLY A 59 11.33 -0.17 -3.63
CA GLY A 59 12.44 0.32 -2.82
C GLY A 59 13.36 -0.81 -2.34
N ALA A 60 12.78 -1.93 -1.90
CA ALA A 60 13.52 -3.13 -1.52
C ALA A 60 14.33 -3.70 -2.69
N ARG A 61 13.72 -3.84 -3.88
CA ARG A 61 14.40 -4.35 -5.08
C ARG A 61 15.54 -3.46 -5.54
N MET A 62 15.32 -2.15 -5.56
CA MET A 62 16.36 -1.18 -5.94
C MET A 62 17.55 -1.23 -4.97
N ALA A 63 17.29 -1.54 -3.70
CA ALA A 63 18.33 -1.74 -2.69
C ALA A 63 18.98 -3.15 -2.72
N GLY A 64 18.55 -4.04 -3.62
CA GLY A 64 19.01 -5.42 -3.67
C GLY A 64 18.62 -6.24 -2.43
N ALA A 65 17.54 -5.86 -1.74
CA ALA A 65 17.08 -6.54 -0.53
C ALA A 65 16.40 -7.87 -0.84
N ARG A 66 16.55 -8.83 0.06
CA ARG A 66 15.85 -10.12 0.03
C ARG A 66 14.44 -9.96 0.60
N ILE A 67 13.45 -10.15 -0.26
CA ILE A 67 12.02 -10.11 0.10
C ILE A 67 11.30 -11.36 -0.38
N TYR A 68 10.17 -11.64 0.24
CA TYR A 68 9.48 -12.91 0.14
C TYR A 68 7.99 -12.71 -0.10
N ALA A 69 7.43 -13.34 -1.12
CA ALA A 69 5.99 -13.28 -1.36
C ALA A 69 5.24 -14.29 -0.46
N PRO A 70 4.02 -13.97 0.01
CA PRO A 70 3.21 -14.92 0.76
C PRO A 70 2.75 -16.09 -0.13
N HIS A 71 2.43 -17.23 0.49
CA HIS A 71 1.88 -18.39 -0.23
C HIS A 71 0.44 -18.20 -0.71
N THR A 72 -0.32 -17.37 0.00
CA THR A 72 -1.72 -17.09 -0.31
C THR A 72 -1.91 -15.70 -0.90
N LEU A 73 -2.72 -15.62 -1.96
CA LEU A 73 -3.18 -14.35 -2.55
C LEU A 73 -4.18 -13.60 -1.64
N LEU A 74 -4.57 -14.17 -0.50
CA LEU A 74 -5.44 -13.50 0.47
C LEU A 74 -4.66 -12.71 1.52
N HIS A 75 -3.33 -12.82 1.53
CA HIS A 75 -2.52 -12.10 2.51
C HIS A 75 -2.57 -10.60 2.23
N VAL A 76 -2.76 -9.82 3.30
CA VAL A 76 -2.92 -8.35 3.23
C VAL A 76 -1.60 -7.72 2.78
N SER A 77 -0.49 -8.07 3.43
CA SER A 77 0.85 -7.61 3.00
C SER A 77 1.34 -8.34 1.75
N LEU A 78 1.99 -7.60 0.84
CA LEU A 78 2.51 -8.13 -0.44
C LEU A 78 3.80 -8.92 -0.31
N PHE A 79 4.60 -8.66 0.72
CA PHE A 79 5.86 -9.35 0.95
C PHE A 79 6.29 -9.28 2.42
N SER A 80 7.19 -10.18 2.81
CA SER A 80 7.91 -10.12 4.08
C SER A 80 9.37 -9.74 3.83
N PHE A 81 9.90 -8.86 4.67
CA PHE A 81 11.29 -8.42 4.61
C PHE A 81 12.18 -9.33 5.44
N ASP A 82 13.27 -9.84 4.87
CA ASP A 82 14.22 -10.68 5.59
C ASP A 82 15.08 -9.83 6.54
N THR A 83 14.68 -9.73 7.81
CA THR A 83 15.38 -8.90 8.80
C THR A 83 16.76 -9.45 9.18
N LYS A 84 17.07 -10.70 8.86
CA LYS A 84 18.38 -11.34 9.13
C LYS A 84 19.33 -11.25 7.95
N ALA A 85 18.81 -11.35 6.73
CA ALA A 85 19.62 -11.30 5.51
C ALA A 85 19.86 -9.89 4.98
N ASN A 86 19.06 -8.91 5.40
CA ASN A 86 19.16 -7.53 4.91
C ASN A 86 19.84 -6.58 5.90
N THR A 87 20.34 -5.49 5.35
CA THR A 87 20.98 -4.39 6.09
C THR A 87 20.01 -3.28 6.45
N MET A 88 20.41 -2.43 7.40
CA MET A 88 19.63 -1.26 7.78
C MET A 88 19.43 -0.27 6.62
N GLN A 89 20.42 -0.11 5.73
CA GLN A 89 20.30 0.72 4.53
C GLN A 89 19.21 0.18 3.58
N GLN A 90 19.15 -1.14 3.40
CA GLN A 90 18.11 -1.78 2.59
C GLN A 90 16.72 -1.61 3.20
N PHE A 91 16.61 -1.73 4.53
CA PHE A 91 15.35 -1.47 5.23
C PHE A 91 14.91 0.00 5.11
N ALA A 92 15.85 0.95 5.18
CA ALA A 92 15.56 2.36 4.99
C ALA A 92 15.06 2.66 3.56
N LEU A 93 15.74 2.15 2.53
CA LEU A 93 15.32 2.33 1.14
C LEU A 93 13.96 1.68 0.84
N MET A 94 13.70 0.49 1.37
CA MET A 94 12.38 -0.13 1.33
C MET A 94 11.33 0.79 1.97
N SER A 95 11.57 1.26 3.19
CA SER A 95 10.62 2.11 3.93
C SER A 95 10.29 3.40 3.17
N LEU A 96 11.33 4.08 2.67
CA LEU A 96 11.20 5.30 1.88
C LEU A 96 10.39 5.10 0.59
N GLY A 97 10.47 3.90 -0.02
CA GLY A 97 9.66 3.56 -1.20
C GLY A 97 8.16 3.63 -0.93
N GLY A 98 7.68 3.04 0.17
CA GLY A 98 6.27 3.14 0.56
C GLY A 98 5.88 4.57 0.96
N PHE A 99 6.75 5.27 1.69
CA PHE A 99 6.49 6.66 2.13
C PHE A 99 6.36 7.62 0.95
N ALA A 100 7.21 7.47 -0.08
CA ALA A 100 7.14 8.27 -1.28
C ALA A 100 5.80 8.08 -2.01
N VAL A 101 5.33 6.83 -2.13
CA VAL A 101 4.02 6.55 -2.75
C VAL A 101 2.87 7.09 -1.90
N THR A 102 2.94 6.97 -0.56
CA THR A 102 1.96 7.59 0.35
C THR A 102 1.90 9.11 0.15
N ALA A 103 3.04 9.78 0.03
CA ALA A 103 3.09 11.22 -0.21
C ALA A 103 2.45 11.60 -1.56
N ILE A 104 2.73 10.82 -2.62
CA ILE A 104 2.10 10.98 -3.93
C ILE A 104 0.58 10.77 -3.85
N ALA A 105 0.12 9.77 -3.09
CA ALA A 105 -1.31 9.50 -2.93
C ALA A 105 -2.03 10.65 -2.19
N ILE A 106 -1.42 11.22 -1.15
CA ILE A 106 -1.94 12.41 -0.47
C ILE A 106 -1.99 13.61 -1.41
N TRP A 107 -0.90 13.86 -2.15
CA TRP A 107 -0.84 14.95 -3.14
C TRP A 107 -1.92 14.79 -4.21
N PHE A 108 -2.15 13.57 -4.70
CA PHE A 108 -3.23 13.28 -5.64
C PHE A 108 -4.62 13.53 -5.00
N ALA A 109 -4.86 13.03 -3.80
CA ALA A 109 -6.15 13.11 -3.12
C ALA A 109 -6.60 14.56 -2.85
N TYR A 110 -5.66 15.44 -2.51
CA TYR A 110 -5.94 16.84 -2.19
C TYR A 110 -5.63 17.82 -3.31
N GLY A 111 -4.85 17.42 -4.31
CA GLY A 111 -4.49 18.27 -5.45
C GLY A 111 -5.32 18.03 -6.72
N TRP A 112 -5.92 16.84 -6.87
CA TRP A 112 -6.55 16.43 -8.14
C TRP A 112 -7.98 15.92 -8.02
N LEU A 113 -8.37 15.34 -6.87
CA LEU A 113 -9.75 14.89 -6.72
C LEU A 113 -10.71 16.09 -6.61
N PRO A 114 -11.92 16.02 -7.20
CA PRO A 114 -12.93 17.07 -7.08
C PRO A 114 -13.39 17.22 -5.63
N ASP A 115 -13.71 18.44 -5.19
CA ASP A 115 -14.03 18.71 -3.78
C ASP A 115 -15.40 18.21 -3.32
N GLU A 116 -16.39 18.32 -4.20
CA GLU A 116 -17.80 18.16 -3.81
C GLU A 116 -18.28 16.70 -3.69
N PRO A 117 -17.94 15.78 -4.61
CA PRO A 117 -18.52 14.44 -4.61
C PRO A 117 -18.25 13.66 -3.32
N PHE A 118 -19.27 12.96 -2.81
CA PHE A 118 -19.11 12.07 -1.66
C PHE A 118 -18.00 11.03 -1.87
N ALA A 119 -17.86 10.51 -3.09
CA ALA A 119 -16.77 9.60 -3.47
C ALA A 119 -15.37 10.19 -3.20
N ALA A 120 -15.17 11.48 -3.49
CA ALA A 120 -13.89 12.15 -3.26
C ALA A 120 -13.62 12.31 -1.76
N LYS A 121 -14.64 12.62 -0.96
CA LYS A 121 -14.56 12.71 0.51
C LYS A 121 -14.18 11.36 1.12
N VAL A 122 -14.80 10.27 0.65
CA VAL A 122 -14.45 8.89 1.03
C VAL A 122 -13.00 8.57 0.67
N ALA A 123 -12.57 8.86 -0.57
CA ALA A 123 -11.21 8.62 -1.01
C ALA A 123 -10.18 9.40 -0.17
N ARG A 124 -10.41 10.70 0.06
CA ARG A 124 -9.54 11.54 0.91
C ARG A 124 -9.46 11.02 2.33
N GLY A 125 -10.59 10.68 2.94
CA GLY A 125 -10.65 10.12 4.28
C GLY A 125 -9.85 8.82 4.40
N GLY A 126 -10.07 7.88 3.48
CA GLY A 126 -9.37 6.60 3.48
C GLY A 126 -7.87 6.72 3.18
N ILE A 127 -7.47 7.55 2.21
CA ILE A 127 -6.05 7.80 1.91
C ILE A 127 -5.36 8.50 3.09
N THR A 128 -6.03 9.43 3.76
CA THR A 128 -5.50 10.09 4.96
C THR A 128 -5.36 9.12 6.12
N LEU A 129 -6.30 8.19 6.29
CA LEU A 129 -6.20 7.11 7.27
C LEU A 129 -4.99 6.21 6.99
N LEU A 130 -4.79 5.78 5.75
CA LEU A 130 -3.62 5.00 5.35
C LEU A 130 -2.32 5.77 5.61
N ALA A 131 -2.25 7.04 5.23
CA ALA A 131 -1.09 7.87 5.50
C ALA A 131 -0.82 8.04 7.00
N SER A 132 -1.87 8.10 7.82
CA SER A 132 -1.74 8.16 9.27
C SER A 132 -1.12 6.87 9.83
N ILE A 133 -1.47 5.70 9.28
CA ILE A 133 -0.81 4.43 9.64
C ILE A 133 0.69 4.52 9.30
N THR A 134 1.05 4.95 8.09
CA THR A 134 2.45 5.14 7.71
C THR A 134 3.20 6.08 8.66
N VAL A 135 2.60 7.24 9.00
CA VAL A 135 3.23 8.24 9.87
C VAL A 135 3.35 7.77 11.32
N PHE A 136 2.34 7.12 11.88
CA PHE A 136 2.32 6.77 13.30
C PHE A 136 2.82 5.35 13.60
N VAL A 137 2.93 4.49 12.60
CA VAL A 137 3.40 3.10 12.77
C VAL A 137 4.74 2.92 12.07
N GLU A 138 4.82 3.16 10.76
CA GLU A 138 6.00 2.80 9.97
C GLU A 138 7.17 3.77 10.17
N VAL A 139 6.91 5.08 10.21
CA VAL A 139 7.98 6.08 10.44
C VAL A 139 8.67 5.84 11.79
N PRO A 140 7.96 5.62 12.92
CA PRO A 140 8.60 5.26 14.18
C PRO A 140 9.44 3.98 14.08
N LEU A 141 8.97 2.95 13.37
CA LEU A 141 9.75 1.72 13.17
C LEU A 141 11.05 1.99 12.41
N LEU A 142 11.01 2.82 11.36
CA LEU A 142 12.21 3.23 10.65
C LEU A 142 13.15 4.03 11.57
N LEU A 143 12.63 5.00 12.31
CA LEU A 143 13.43 5.85 13.21
C LEU A 143 14.11 5.04 14.31
N VAL A 144 13.38 4.11 14.95
CA VAL A 144 13.94 3.18 15.94
C VAL A 144 15.00 2.28 15.29
N GLY A 145 14.75 1.81 14.07
CA GLY A 145 15.73 1.00 13.35
C GLY A 145 17.02 1.76 13.05
N LEU A 146 16.91 3.00 12.59
CA LEU A 146 18.04 3.89 12.35
C LEU A 146 18.80 4.22 13.65
N ALA A 147 18.08 4.51 14.74
CA ALA A 147 18.68 4.84 16.02
C ALA A 147 19.42 3.65 16.67
N THR A 148 18.91 2.44 16.50
CA THR A 148 19.49 1.22 17.09
C THR A 148 20.48 0.51 16.16
N GLY A 149 20.52 0.87 14.88
CA GLY A 149 21.26 0.15 13.84
C GLY A 149 20.73 -1.27 13.58
N ARG A 150 19.52 -1.60 14.05
CA ARG A 150 18.92 -2.93 13.95
C ARG A 150 17.54 -2.85 13.32
N ILE A 151 17.24 -3.75 12.40
CA ILE A 151 15.91 -3.82 11.80
C ILE A 151 14.92 -4.37 12.84
N PRO A 152 13.80 -3.67 13.14
CA PRO A 152 12.79 -4.18 14.06
C PRO A 152 12.21 -5.52 13.56
N SER A 153 12.14 -6.52 14.44
CA SER A 153 11.68 -7.87 14.07
C SER A 153 10.22 -7.91 13.61
N VAL A 154 9.38 -6.98 14.07
CA VAL A 154 7.97 -6.83 13.68
C VAL A 154 7.78 -6.55 12.18
N VAL A 155 8.83 -6.12 11.47
CA VAL A 155 8.80 -5.91 10.01
C VAL A 155 8.82 -7.24 9.25
N ALA A 156 9.26 -8.34 9.88
CA ALA A 156 9.13 -9.68 9.31
C ALA A 156 7.69 -10.18 9.52
N VAL A 157 6.81 -9.89 8.55
CA VAL A 157 5.37 -10.19 8.62
C VAL A 157 5.10 -11.70 8.60
N PHE A 158 5.95 -12.47 7.92
CA PHE A 158 5.93 -13.94 7.92
C PHE A 158 7.32 -14.51 7.68
N THR A 159 7.61 -15.69 8.26
CA THR A 159 8.94 -16.31 8.24
C THR A 159 9.11 -17.34 7.12
N PRO A 160 10.26 -17.35 6.42
CA PRO A 160 10.67 -18.49 5.61
C PRO A 160 10.72 -19.77 6.45
N ARG A 161 10.12 -20.87 5.97
CA ARG A 161 10.42 -22.23 6.39
C ARG A 161 11.88 -22.58 6.01
N GLU A 162 12.45 -23.54 6.73
CA GLU A 162 13.87 -23.95 6.61
C GLU A 162 14.25 -24.52 5.24
N ASP A 163 13.28 -24.97 4.43
CA ASP A 163 13.47 -25.43 3.05
C ASP A 163 13.49 -24.29 2.02
N GLY A 164 13.42 -23.03 2.46
CA GLY A 164 13.32 -21.86 1.60
C GLY A 164 11.90 -21.61 1.06
N SER A 165 10.91 -22.44 1.42
CA SER A 165 9.50 -22.09 1.30
C SER A 165 9.11 -21.13 2.42
N ILE A 166 7.98 -20.42 2.35
CA ILE A 166 7.72 -19.28 3.26
C ILE A 166 6.32 -19.32 3.80
N ALA A 167 6.17 -19.70 5.08
CA ALA A 167 4.93 -20.14 5.73
C ALA A 167 3.67 -19.36 5.30
#